data_AF-A0A7W9BP54-F1
#
_entry.id   AF-A0A7W9BP54-F1
#
_cell.length_a   1.000
_cell.length_b   1.000
_cell.length_c   1.000
_cell.angle_alpha   90.00
_cell.angle_beta   90.00
_cell.angle_gamma   90.00
#
_symmetry.space_group_name_H-M   'P 1'
#
loop_
_entity.id
_entity.type
_entity.pdbx_description
1 polymer ?
#
loop_
_entity_poly.entity_id
_entity_poly.type
_entity_poly.pdbx_seq_one_letter_code
_entity_poly.pdbx_strand_id
1 'polypeptide(L)' 'MPNFLARVGQEVAGRMRARVVQELTTTFANDCSDEISLADALRAEVVARYNAKKTGAKLLINPQLPM' A
#
# COMPACT_ATOMS: atom_id res chain seq x y z
N MET A 1 -20.13 -8.93 -8.98
CA MET A 1 -19.94 -7.72 -9.82
C MET A 1 -18.44 -7.57 -10.12
N PRO A 2 -18.02 -7.51 -11.39
CA PRO A 2 -16.61 -7.28 -11.72
C PRO A 2 -16.16 -5.89 -11.25
N ASN A 3 -14.90 -5.76 -10.80
CA ASN A 3 -14.35 -4.47 -10.40
C ASN A 3 -14.27 -3.49 -11.59
N PHE A 4 -14.07 -2.20 -11.32
CA PHE A 4 -14.07 -1.16 -12.35
C PHE A 4 -13.07 -1.43 -13.49
N LEU A 5 -11.83 -1.87 -13.17
CA LEU A 5 -10.80 -2.16 -14.16
C LEU A 5 -11.22 -3.28 -15.12
N ALA A 6 -11.89 -4.31 -14.61
CA ALA A 6 -12.44 -5.39 -15.43
C ALA A 6 -13.58 -4.89 -16.35
N ARG A 7 -14.39 -3.92 -15.90
CA ARG A 7 -15.51 -3.35 -16.67
C ARG A 7 -15.06 -2.47 -17.84
N VAL A 8 -13.92 -1.76 -17.71
CA VAL A 8 -13.42 -0.82 -18.73
C VAL A 8 -12.47 -1.45 -19.76
N GLY A 9 -12.08 -2.71 -19.56
CA GLY A 9 -11.19 -3.44 -20.48
C GLY A 9 -9.71 -3.08 -20.34
N GLN A 10 -8.87 -3.86 -21.04
CA GLN A 10 -7.40 -3.80 -20.88
C GLN A 10 -6.79 -2.47 -21.33
N GLU A 11 -7.31 -1.86 -22.38
CA GLU A 11 -6.77 -0.61 -22.92
C GLU A 11 -6.88 0.53 -21.90
N VAL A 12 -8.07 0.75 -21.35
CA VAL A 12 -8.30 1.79 -20.33
C VAL A 12 -7.56 1.45 -19.04
N ALA A 13 -7.59 0.20 -18.59
CA ALA A 13 -6.85 -0.23 -17.42
C ALA A 13 -5.32 -0.06 -17.60
N GLY A 14 -4.80 -0.26 -18.80
CA GLY A 14 -3.41 -0.02 -19.17
C GLY A 14 -3.03 1.45 -19.04
N ARG A 15 -3.85 2.35 -19.58
CA ARG A 15 -3.64 3.81 -19.43
C ARG A 15 -3.67 4.25 -17.96
N MET A 16 -4.60 3.72 -17.16
CA MET A 16 -4.66 4.03 -15.73
C MET A 16 -3.40 3.58 -14.99
N ARG A 17 -2.88 2.38 -15.26
CA ARG A 17 -1.61 1.91 -14.68
C ARG A 17 -0.42 2.73 -15.15
N ALA A 18 -0.36 3.09 -16.43
CA ALA A 18 0.71 3.93 -16.97
C ALA A 18 0.77 5.29 -16.24
N ARG A 19 -0.38 5.91 -15.98
CA ARG A 19 -0.47 7.15 -15.20
C ARG A 19 0.03 6.97 -13.77
N VAL A 20 -0.33 5.87 -13.10
CA VAL A 20 0.18 5.55 -11.75
C VAL A 20 1.70 5.47 -11.73
N VAL A 21 2.31 4.83 -12.72
CA VAL A 21 3.78 4.75 -12.81
C VAL A 21 4.39 6.15 -13.06
N GLN A 22 3.81 6.94 -13.95
CA GLN A 22 4.30 8.28 -14.28
C GLN A 22 4.22 9.26 -13.10
N GLU A 23 3.22 9.10 -12.23
CA GLU A 23 2.97 10.00 -11.09
C GLU A 23 3.21 9.30 -9.73
N LEU A 24 4.03 8.22 -9.72
CA LEU A 24 4.19 7.35 -8.55
C LEU A 24 4.73 8.08 -7.32
N THR A 25 5.63 9.04 -7.54
CA THR A 25 6.27 9.83 -6.47
C THR A 25 5.67 11.24 -6.34
N THR A 26 4.54 11.50 -7.01
CA THR A 26 3.83 12.79 -6.95
C THR A 26 2.37 12.56 -6.53
N THR A 27 1.43 12.52 -7.47
CA THR A 27 -0.01 12.32 -7.19
C THR A 27 -0.28 11.04 -6.41
N PHE A 28 0.49 9.98 -6.68
CA PHE A 28 0.36 8.68 -6.02
C PHE A 28 1.44 8.43 -4.97
N ALA A 29 2.17 9.46 -4.52
CA ALA A 29 3.12 9.35 -3.43
C ALA A 29 2.43 8.74 -2.19
N ASN A 30 3.08 7.74 -1.60
CA ASN A 30 2.54 7.02 -0.46
C ASN A 30 3.49 7.10 0.72
N ASP A 31 3.16 7.96 1.68
CA ASP A 31 3.92 8.09 2.92
C ASP A 31 3.54 6.97 3.90
N CYS A 32 4.56 6.22 4.33
CA CYS A 32 4.47 5.26 5.42
C CYS A 32 5.24 5.84 6.62
N SER A 33 4.65 5.77 7.82
CA SER A 33 5.28 6.28 9.04
C SER A 33 6.47 5.42 9.48
N ASP A 34 6.35 4.11 9.31
CA ASP A 34 7.40 3.17 9.69
C ASP A 34 7.46 1.99 8.72
N GLU A 35 8.63 1.38 8.67
CA GLU A 35 8.90 0.12 8.00
C GLU A 35 9.17 -0.96 9.07
N ILE A 36 8.50 -2.11 8.96
CA ILE A 36 8.52 -3.18 9.97
C ILE A 36 8.82 -4.53 9.35
N SER A 37 9.41 -5.44 10.12
CA SER A 37 9.62 -6.83 9.69
C SER A 37 8.29 -7.61 9.62
N LEU A 38 8.31 -8.79 8.99
CA LEU A 38 7.16 -9.69 9.04
C LEU A 38 6.89 -10.19 10.47
N ALA A 39 7.93 -10.37 11.29
CA ALA A 39 7.78 -10.77 12.69
C ALA A 39 7.11 -9.66 13.52
N ASP A 40 7.51 -8.41 13.31
CA ASP A 40 6.89 -7.25 13.96
C ASP A 40 5.42 -7.10 13.61
N ALA A 41 5.04 -7.40 12.36
CA ALA A 41 3.65 -7.33 11.91
C ALA A 41 2.71 -8.28 12.70
N LEU A 42 3.26 -9.29 13.39
CA LEU A 42 2.52 -10.24 14.22
C LEU A 42 2.48 -9.86 15.71
N ARG A 43 3.24 -8.83 16.13
CA ARG A 43 3.26 -8.38 17.53
C ARG A 43 1.99 -7.64 17.89
N ALA A 44 1.36 -8.00 19.00
CA ALA A 44 0.08 -7.43 19.44
C ALA A 44 0.11 -5.90 19.51
N GLU A 45 1.22 -5.31 19.95
CA GLU A 45 1.37 -3.85 20.03
C GLU A 45 1.38 -3.19 18.64
N VAL A 46 2.03 -3.81 17.65
CA VAL A 46 2.12 -3.32 16.27
C VAL A 46 0.76 -3.50 15.56
N VAL A 47 0.09 -4.62 15.81
CA VAL A 47 -1.28 -4.89 15.34
C VAL A 47 -2.22 -3.79 15.81
N ALA A 48 -2.17 -3.43 17.10
CA ALA A 48 -2.99 -2.35 17.64
C ALA A 48 -2.72 -1.00 16.93
N ARG A 49 -1.47 -0.71 16.56
CA ARG A 49 -1.09 0.53 15.86
C ARG A 49 -1.71 0.63 14.47
N TYR A 50 -1.50 -0.35 13.59
CA TYR A 50 -2.04 -0.25 12.24
C TYR A 50 -3.56 -0.49 12.18
N ASN A 51 -4.13 -1.25 13.12
CA ASN A 51 -5.59 -1.46 13.19
C ASN A 51 -6.35 -0.20 13.65
N ALA A 52 -5.68 0.73 14.33
CA ALA A 52 -6.26 2.02 14.70
C ALA A 52 -6.54 2.92 13.49
N LYS A 53 -5.92 2.66 12.32
CA LYS A 53 -6.16 3.38 11.04
C LYS A 53 -6.09 4.90 11.17
N LYS A 54 -5.16 5.41 11.98
CA LYS A 54 -4.95 6.85 12.16
C LYS A 54 -4.34 7.46 10.90
N THR A 55 -4.75 8.68 10.56
CA THR A 55 -4.14 9.47 9.48
C THR A 55 -2.64 9.60 9.73
N GLY A 56 -1.83 9.34 8.69
CA GLY A 56 -0.36 9.41 8.77
C GLY A 56 0.32 8.25 9.49
N ALA A 57 -0.39 7.19 9.91
CA ALA A 57 0.18 6.05 10.65
C ALA A 57 0.18 4.74 9.83
N LYS A 58 0.45 4.84 8.52
CA LYS A 58 0.53 3.68 7.64
C LYS A 58 1.88 2.99 7.82
N LEU A 59 1.88 1.67 8.01
CA LEU A 59 3.11 0.88 8.14
C LEU A 59 3.42 0.16 6.81
N LEU A 60 4.69 0.08 6.45
CA LEU A 60 5.20 -0.74 5.36
C LEU A 60 5.79 -2.04 5.94
N ILE A 61 5.27 -3.20 5.53
CA ILE A 61 5.88 -4.48 5.90
C ILE A 61 6.97 -4.80 4.87
N ASN A 62 8.20 -4.96 5.34
CA ASN A 62 9.33 -5.46 4.55
C ASN A 62 9.73 -6.86 5.05
N PRO A 63 9.40 -7.94 4.29
CA PRO A 63 9.74 -9.30 4.68
C PRO A 63 11.24 -9.62 4.69
N GLN A 64 12.08 -8.75 4.12
CA GLN A 64 13.54 -8.92 4.08
C GLN A 64 14.25 -8.32 5.30
N LEU A 65 13.54 -7.56 6.14
CA LEU A 65 14.11 -7.08 7.39
C LEU A 65 14.43 -8.26 8.32
N PRO A 66 15.49 -8.14 9.13
CA PRO A 66 15.82 -9.13 10.15
C PRO A 66 14.63 -9.37 11.09
N MET A 67 14.57 -10.58 11.64
CA MET A 67 13.66 -10.93 12.73
C MET A 67 14.12 -10.36 14.06
#